data_AF-A0A2E1ZMM9-F1
#
_entry.id   AF-A0A2E1ZMM9-F1
#
_cell.length_a   1.000
_cell.length_b   1.000
_cell.length_c   1.000
_cell.angle_alpha   90.00
_cell.angle_beta   90.00
_cell.angle_gamma   90.00
#
_symmetry.space_group_name_H-M   'P 1'
#
loop_
_entity.id
_entity.type
_entity.pdbx_description
1 polymer ?
#
loop_
_entity_poly.entity_id
_entity_poly.type
_entity_poly.pdbx_seq_one_letter_code
_entity_poly.pdbx_strand_id
1 'polypeptide(L)'
;MSESALKSIFMVNDKRLLTRVQLFVLALILGNPINAVAAEETTLLTIQGNLIERLELLAENSSATLIISNYYNLLPDQARNDIEVRRTRLEQLQPNYDVAYLAADSAEMAEVREKIDEQWTIIHSIHEHFFTSQVVEILNQAYIENFNGLLPEA
;
A
#
# COMPACT_ATOMS: atom_id res chain seq x y z
N MET A 1 -38.41 -40.17 84.82
CA MET A 1 -37.59 -39.19 85.55
C MET A 1 -36.42 -38.86 84.64
N SER A 2 -36.42 -37.71 83.96
CA SER A 2 -36.32 -36.33 84.47
C SER A 2 -34.87 -35.86 84.35
N GLU A 3 -34.77 -34.61 83.90
CA GLU A 3 -33.66 -33.68 84.03
C GLU A 3 -32.39 -33.95 83.21
N SER A 4 -32.11 -33.11 82.22
CA SER A 4 -31.81 -31.67 82.30
C SER A 4 -30.32 -31.44 82.53
N ALA A 5 -29.84 -30.50 81.73
CA ALA A 5 -28.59 -29.77 81.84
C ALA A 5 -27.35 -30.35 81.14
N LEU A 6 -26.70 -29.43 80.43
CA LEU A 6 -25.31 -29.44 79.93
C LEU A 6 -25.15 -30.19 78.60
N LYS A 7 -25.17 -29.55 77.43
CA LYS A 7 -24.54 -28.30 76.99
C LYS A 7 -25.34 -27.80 75.78
N SER A 8 -26.03 -26.68 75.79
CA SER A 8 -25.47 -25.32 75.83
C SER A 8 -24.02 -25.24 75.34
N ILE A 9 -23.83 -25.43 74.05
CA ILE A 9 -22.81 -24.67 73.31
C ILE A 9 -23.55 -24.00 72.15
N PHE A 10 -23.89 -22.75 72.41
CA PHE A 10 -23.87 -21.67 71.42
C PHE A 10 -24.83 -21.77 70.23
N MET A 11 -26.03 -21.31 70.51
CA MET A 11 -26.76 -20.36 69.66
C MET A 11 -25.83 -19.28 69.11
N VAL A 12 -25.47 -19.31 67.83
CA VAL A 12 -25.18 -18.10 67.02
C VAL A 12 -25.67 -18.35 65.59
N ASN A 13 -26.77 -17.67 65.28
CA ASN A 13 -27.19 -17.30 63.95
C ASN A 13 -26.20 -16.25 63.41
N ASP A 14 -25.40 -16.54 62.39
CA ASP A 14 -24.64 -15.50 61.70
C ASP A 14 -24.60 -15.70 60.19
N LYS A 15 -25.26 -14.75 59.53
CA LYS A 15 -25.51 -14.59 58.10
C LYS A 15 -24.22 -14.24 57.33
N ARG A 16 -23.20 -15.09 57.37
CA ARG A 16 -21.85 -14.74 56.87
C ARG A 16 -21.19 -15.75 55.93
N LEU A 17 -21.92 -16.74 55.41
CA LEU A 17 -21.38 -17.71 54.45
C LEU A 17 -21.61 -17.32 52.97
N LEU A 18 -22.40 -16.28 52.69
CA LEU A 18 -22.74 -15.87 51.32
C LEU A 18 -21.75 -14.88 50.67
N THR A 19 -20.76 -14.36 51.40
CA THR A 19 -19.91 -13.27 50.91
C THR A 19 -18.53 -13.72 50.39
N ARG A 20 -18.22 -15.02 50.41
CA ARG A 20 -16.88 -15.52 50.04
C ARG A 20 -16.77 -16.25 48.70
N VAL A 21 -17.89 -16.58 48.04
CA VAL A 21 -17.86 -17.29 46.74
C VAL A 21 -17.94 -16.32 45.54
N GLN A 22 -18.40 -15.08 45.73
CA GLN A 22 -18.54 -14.11 44.63
C GLN A 22 -17.25 -13.42 44.19
N LEU A 23 -16.14 -13.54 44.93
CA LEU A 23 -14.88 -12.87 44.57
C LEU A 23 -14.01 -13.65 43.57
N PHE A 24 -14.34 -14.91 43.27
CA PHE A 24 -13.55 -15.71 42.32
C PHE A 24 -14.01 -15.61 40.86
N VAL A 25 -15.21 -15.10 40.58
CA VAL A 25 -15.71 -14.97 39.20
C VAL A 25 -15.25 -13.67 38.54
N LEU A 26 -14.96 -12.61 39.32
CA LEU A 26 -14.56 -11.31 38.75
C LEU A 26 -13.08 -11.27 38.27
N ALA A 27 -12.22 -12.16 38.79
CA ALA A 27 -10.81 -12.18 38.44
C ALA A 27 -10.48 -12.90 37.12
N LEU A 28 -11.43 -13.66 36.55
CA LEU A 28 -11.24 -14.38 35.27
C LEU A 28 -11.48 -13.49 34.04
N ILE A 29 -11.99 -12.27 34.20
CA ILE A 29 -12.33 -11.36 33.09
C ILE A 29 -11.20 -10.36 32.78
N LEU A 30 -10.21 -10.19 33.66
CA LEU A 30 -9.14 -9.19 33.51
C LEU A 30 -7.78 -9.78 33.05
N GLY A 31 -7.71 -11.05 32.69
CA GLY A 31 -6.46 -11.78 32.50
C GLY A 31 -6.12 -12.25 31.07
N ASN A 32 -6.80 -11.77 30.02
CA ASN A 32 -6.40 -12.09 28.65
C ASN A 32 -5.58 -10.94 28.07
N PRO A 33 -4.24 -11.02 27.99
CA PRO A 33 -3.53 -10.29 26.97
C PRO A 33 -3.98 -10.89 25.64
N ILE A 34 -4.85 -10.18 24.93
CA ILE A 34 -5.06 -10.41 23.51
C ILE A 34 -3.71 -10.06 22.88
N ASN A 35 -2.86 -11.06 22.68
CA ASN A 35 -1.74 -10.95 21.77
C ASN A 35 -2.36 -10.80 20.37
N ALA A 36 -2.67 -9.57 19.99
CA ALA A 36 -2.83 -9.21 18.60
C ALA A 36 -1.45 -9.37 17.96
N VAL A 37 -1.14 -10.59 17.55
CA VAL A 37 -0.11 -10.81 16.54
C VAL A 37 -0.65 -10.11 15.31
N ALA A 38 -0.01 -9.02 14.92
CA ALA A 38 -0.16 -8.47 13.57
C ALA A 38 0.19 -9.63 12.63
N ALA A 39 -0.84 -10.27 12.09
CA ALA A 39 -0.68 -11.14 10.95
C ALA A 39 -0.24 -10.20 9.84
N GLU A 40 1.06 -10.14 9.61
CA GLU A 40 1.63 -9.65 8.38
C GLU A 40 0.85 -10.38 7.28
N GLU A 41 0.00 -9.66 6.56
CA GLU A 41 -0.72 -10.21 5.42
C GLU A 41 0.34 -10.69 4.45
N THR A 42 0.73 -11.96 4.61
CA THR A 42 1.62 -12.63 3.68
C THR A 42 0.74 -12.85 2.46
N THR A 43 0.73 -11.87 1.57
CA THR A 43 0.02 -11.91 0.30
C THR A 43 0.73 -12.99 -0.53
N LEU A 44 0.38 -14.25 -0.29
CA LEU A 44 1.05 -15.41 -0.89
C LEU A 44 0.72 -15.56 -2.39
N LEU A 45 -0.35 -14.91 -2.86
CA LEU A 45 -0.71 -14.85 -4.27
C LEU A 45 -1.68 -13.68 -4.51
N THR A 46 -1.20 -12.63 -5.17
CA THR A 46 -2.08 -11.66 -5.83
C THR A 46 -2.37 -12.19 -7.23
N ILE A 47 -3.58 -12.69 -7.47
CA ILE A 47 -4.04 -12.95 -8.84
C ILE A 47 -4.35 -11.58 -9.46
N GLN A 48 -3.36 -10.97 -10.10
CA GLN A 48 -3.57 -9.80 -10.96
C GLN A 48 -4.48 -10.26 -12.11
N GLY A 49 -5.73 -9.79 -12.12
CA GLY A 49 -6.67 -10.13 -13.19
C GLY A 49 -6.06 -9.78 -14.55
N ASN A 50 -6.11 -10.73 -15.49
CA ASN A 50 -5.68 -10.66 -16.89
C ASN A 50 -4.84 -9.41 -17.25
N LEU A 51 -3.59 -9.36 -16.77
CA LEU A 51 -2.66 -8.30 -17.13
C LEU A 51 -2.47 -8.25 -18.64
N ILE A 52 -2.27 -7.05 -19.17
CA ILE A 52 -1.98 -6.87 -20.58
C ILE A 52 -0.56 -7.37 -20.85
N GLU A 53 -0.48 -8.38 -21.71
CA GLU A 53 0.76 -9.02 -22.13
C GLU A 53 1.44 -8.28 -23.27
N ARG A 54 2.66 -8.72 -23.61
CA ARG A 54 3.45 -8.16 -24.71
C ARG A 54 2.72 -8.31 -26.05
N LEU A 55 2.70 -7.24 -26.83
CA LEU A 55 2.20 -7.27 -28.20
C LEU A 55 3.24 -7.92 -29.12
N GLU A 56 2.92 -9.08 -29.70
CA GLU A 56 3.84 -9.80 -30.62
C GLU A 56 4.11 -9.04 -31.93
N LEU A 57 3.21 -8.15 -32.32
CA LEU A 57 3.28 -7.40 -33.59
C LEU A 57 4.04 -6.07 -33.50
N LEU A 58 4.57 -5.72 -32.33
CA LEU A 58 5.46 -4.57 -32.22
C LEU A 58 6.81 -4.93 -32.84
N ALA A 59 7.15 -4.28 -33.96
CA ALA A 59 8.47 -4.42 -34.57
C ALA A 59 9.56 -4.03 -33.56
N GLU A 60 10.69 -4.77 -33.55
CA GLU A 60 11.81 -4.54 -32.63
C GLU A 60 12.39 -3.11 -32.69
N ASN A 61 12.13 -2.36 -33.77
CA ASN A 61 12.60 -1.00 -33.99
C ASN A 61 11.46 0.05 -33.93
N SER A 62 10.34 -0.28 -33.29
CA SER A 62 9.25 0.67 -33.09
C SER A 62 9.73 1.85 -32.24
N SER A 63 9.31 3.07 -32.59
CA SER A 63 9.67 4.24 -31.78
C SER A 63 9.01 4.20 -30.41
N ALA A 64 9.67 4.78 -29.40
CA ALA A 64 9.13 4.92 -28.04
C ALA A 64 7.68 5.44 -28.02
N THR A 65 7.39 6.50 -28.78
CA THR A 65 6.03 7.06 -28.90
C THR A 65 5.01 6.05 -29.43
N LEU A 66 5.39 5.24 -30.42
CA LEU A 66 4.50 4.24 -31.02
C LEU A 66 4.27 3.06 -30.07
N ILE A 67 5.31 2.63 -29.34
CA ILE A 67 5.22 1.62 -28.28
C ILE A 67 4.22 2.08 -27.21
N ILE A 68 4.43 3.28 -26.66
CA ILE A 68 3.57 3.83 -25.59
C ILE A 68 2.13 3.96 -26.07
N SER A 69 1.91 4.51 -27.26
CA SER A 69 0.55 4.69 -27.81
C SER A 69 -0.19 3.36 -27.97
N ASN A 70 0.48 2.31 -28.48
CA ASN A 70 -0.15 1.02 -28.68
C ASN A 70 -0.60 0.37 -27.37
N TYR A 71 0.24 0.39 -26.33
CA TYR A 71 -0.13 -0.16 -25.03
C TYR A 71 -1.22 0.67 -24.34
N TYR A 72 -1.19 2.00 -24.45
CA TYR A 72 -2.18 2.85 -23.80
C TYR A 72 -3.56 2.77 -24.45
N ASN A 73 -3.63 2.40 -25.73
CA ASN A 73 -4.92 2.12 -26.39
C ASN A 73 -5.62 0.88 -25.83
N LEU A 74 -4.91 0.02 -25.09
CA LEU A 74 -5.48 -1.16 -24.43
C LEU A 74 -6.02 -0.85 -23.03
N LEU A 75 -5.70 0.33 -22.48
CA LEU A 75 -6.13 0.73 -21.15
C LEU A 75 -7.58 1.22 -21.15
N PRO A 76 -8.30 1.03 -20.03
CA PRO A 76 -9.57 1.71 -19.79
C PRO A 76 -9.40 3.24 -19.89
N ASP A 77 -10.44 3.92 -20.37
CA ASP A 77 -10.39 5.37 -20.63
C ASP A 77 -9.94 6.18 -19.42
N GLN A 78 -10.37 5.80 -18.21
CA GLN A 78 -9.95 6.48 -16.97
C GLN A 78 -8.44 6.40 -16.76
N ALA A 79 -7.86 5.20 -16.84
CA ALA A 79 -6.42 4.99 -16.66
C ALA A 79 -5.60 5.70 -17.74
N ARG A 80 -6.08 5.65 -18.99
CA ARG A 80 -5.45 6.38 -20.10
C ARG A 80 -5.46 7.88 -19.86
N ASN A 81 -6.59 8.46 -19.45
CA ASN A 81 -6.71 9.88 -19.15
C ASN A 81 -5.80 10.30 -17.98
N ASP A 82 -5.75 9.49 -16.92
CA ASP A 82 -4.91 9.76 -15.76
C ASP A 82 -3.43 9.80 -16.15
N ILE A 83 -2.97 8.87 -16.99
CA ILE A 83 -1.61 8.88 -17.54
C ILE A 83 -1.36 10.13 -18.41
N GLU A 84 -2.25 10.45 -19.35
CA GLU A 84 -2.05 11.59 -20.26
C GLU A 84 -1.94 12.93 -19.50
N VAL A 85 -2.70 13.09 -18.41
CA VAL A 85 -2.53 14.23 -17.49
C VAL A 85 -1.13 14.27 -16.89
N ARG A 86 -0.61 13.12 -16.42
CA ARG A 86 0.75 13.04 -15.84
C ARG A 86 1.83 13.29 -16.89
N ARG A 87 1.67 12.76 -18.10
CA ARG A 87 2.60 13.01 -19.22
C ARG A 87 2.68 14.47 -19.58
N THR A 88 1.53 15.14 -19.71
CA THR A 88 1.47 16.57 -20.00
C THR A 88 2.23 17.38 -18.94
N ARG A 89 2.12 16.99 -17.66
CA ARG A 89 2.88 17.61 -16.57
C ARG A 89 4.38 17.34 -16.66
N LEU A 90 4.78 16.10 -16.99
CA LEU A 90 6.19 15.76 -17.21
C LEU A 90 6.81 16.60 -18.34
N GLU A 91 6.10 16.75 -19.46
CA GLU A 91 6.52 17.59 -20.60
C GLU A 91 6.68 19.07 -20.21
N GLN A 92 5.87 19.57 -19.26
CA GLN A 92 5.99 20.93 -18.73
C GLN A 92 7.15 21.08 -17.72
N LEU A 93 7.51 20.02 -17.01
CA LEU A 93 8.57 20.04 -16.00
C LEU A 93 9.97 19.93 -16.62
N GLN A 94 10.10 19.24 -17.75
CA GLN A 94 11.37 19.09 -18.46
C GLN A 94 12.09 20.42 -18.77
N PRO A 95 11.45 21.43 -19.39
CA PRO A 95 12.11 22.72 -19.63
C PRO A 95 12.46 23.46 -18.32
N ASN A 96 11.71 23.27 -17.25
CA ASN A 96 12.03 23.88 -15.95
C ASN A 96 13.31 23.26 -15.36
N TYR A 97 13.48 21.95 -15.51
CA TYR A 97 14.70 21.26 -15.09
C TYR A 97 15.91 21.76 -15.89
N ASP A 98 15.77 21.89 -17.21
CA ASP A 98 16.83 22.40 -18.08
C ASP A 98 17.26 23.82 -17.69
N VAL A 99 16.30 24.70 -17.38
CA VAL A 99 16.59 26.06 -16.92
C VAL A 99 17.34 26.05 -15.59
N ALA A 100 16.88 25.24 -14.62
CA ALA A 100 17.52 25.13 -13.31
C ALA A 100 18.96 24.58 -13.43
N TYR A 101 19.16 23.58 -14.29
CA TYR A 101 20.46 23.01 -14.62
C TYR A 101 21.40 24.04 -15.23
N LEU A 102 20.94 24.81 -16.23
CA LEU A 102 21.73 25.86 -16.87
C LEU A 102 22.08 27.01 -15.92
N ALA A 103 21.21 27.29 -14.94
CA ALA A 103 21.45 28.28 -13.90
C ALA A 103 22.36 27.77 -12.76
N ALA A 104 22.69 26.46 -12.75
CA ALA A 104 23.34 25.78 -11.65
C ALA A 104 22.62 25.96 -10.30
N ASP A 105 21.29 26.05 -10.33
CA ASP A 105 20.45 26.16 -9.14
C ASP A 105 20.07 24.77 -8.64
N SER A 106 20.91 24.21 -7.77
CA SER A 106 20.69 22.86 -7.23
C SER A 106 19.41 22.74 -6.41
N ALA A 107 18.92 23.83 -5.82
CA ALA A 107 17.69 23.80 -5.03
C ALA A 107 16.47 23.68 -5.94
N GLU A 108 16.39 24.50 -6.99
CA GLU A 108 15.34 24.40 -8.00
C GLU A 108 15.40 23.07 -8.75
N MET A 109 16.61 22.58 -9.09
CA MET A 109 16.77 21.25 -9.70
C MET A 109 16.18 20.13 -8.83
N ALA A 110 16.40 20.19 -7.51
CA ALA A 110 15.87 19.19 -6.58
C ALA A 110 14.34 19.29 -6.46
N GLU A 111 13.78 20.49 -6.44
CA GLU A 111 12.33 20.69 -6.42
C GLU A 111 11.66 20.19 -7.70
N VAL A 112 12.23 20.50 -8.87
CA VAL A 112 11.69 20.01 -10.15
C VAL A 112 11.83 18.49 -10.25
N ARG A 113 12.95 17.92 -9.77
CA ARG A 113 13.16 16.46 -9.69
C ARG A 113 12.08 15.77 -8.86
N GLU A 114 11.75 16.30 -7.68
CA GLU A 114 10.69 15.76 -6.83
C GLU A 114 9.33 15.76 -7.54
N LYS A 115 8.99 16.84 -8.25
CA LYS A 115 7.75 16.92 -9.04
C LYS A 115 7.71 15.91 -10.18
N ILE A 116 8.84 15.70 -10.85
CA ILE A 116 8.95 14.69 -11.91
C ILE A 116 8.72 13.30 -11.32
N ASP A 117 9.38 13.00 -10.19
CA ASP A 117 9.28 11.70 -9.53
C ASP A 117 7.86 11.42 -9.02
N GLU A 118 7.15 12.44 -8.54
CA GLU A 118 5.74 12.35 -8.17
C GLU A 118 4.86 11.92 -9.37
N GLN A 119 5.04 12.58 -10.53
CA GLN A 119 4.23 12.24 -11.71
C GLN A 119 4.60 10.85 -12.24
N TRP A 120 5.89 10.51 -12.25
CA TRP A 120 6.40 9.23 -12.72
C TRP A 120 5.91 8.06 -11.85
N THR A 121 5.97 8.19 -10.53
CA THR A 121 5.51 7.16 -9.59
C THR A 121 4.05 6.77 -9.86
N ILE A 122 3.20 7.75 -10.18
CA ILE A 122 1.79 7.50 -10.50
C ILE A 122 1.65 6.76 -11.83
N ILE A 123 2.40 7.16 -12.86
CA ILE A 123 2.42 6.45 -14.15
C ILE A 123 2.87 5.00 -13.94
N HIS A 124 3.95 4.79 -13.19
CA HIS A 124 4.52 3.48 -12.92
C HIS A 124 3.54 2.57 -12.17
N SER A 125 2.84 3.11 -11.17
CA SER A 125 1.81 2.37 -10.44
C SER A 125 0.64 1.96 -11.35
N ILE A 126 0.23 2.80 -12.30
CA ILE A 126 -0.75 2.42 -13.32
C ILE A 126 -0.17 1.32 -14.22
N HIS A 127 1.12 1.38 -14.56
CA HIS A 127 1.74 0.33 -15.36
C HIS A 127 1.72 -1.03 -14.66
N GLU A 128 2.17 -1.10 -13.42
CA GLU A 128 2.18 -2.32 -12.60
C GLU A 128 0.77 -2.88 -12.34
N HIS A 129 -0.25 -2.02 -12.36
CA HIS A 129 -1.63 -2.45 -12.18
C HIS A 129 -2.22 -3.14 -13.41
N PHE A 130 -1.89 -2.67 -14.61
CA PHE A 130 -2.54 -3.10 -15.85
C PHE A 130 -1.68 -4.00 -16.73
N PHE A 131 -0.36 -3.96 -16.61
CA PHE A 131 0.57 -4.65 -17.51
C PHE A 131 1.40 -5.72 -16.80
N THR A 132 1.81 -6.73 -17.56
CA THR A 132 2.82 -7.70 -17.10
C THR A 132 4.17 -7.03 -16.87
N SER A 133 5.02 -7.58 -16.00
CA SER A 133 6.36 -7.03 -15.72
C SER A 133 7.20 -6.81 -16.98
N GLN A 134 7.10 -7.72 -17.96
CA GLN A 134 7.79 -7.56 -19.25
C GLN A 134 7.32 -6.31 -20.02
N VAL A 135 6.02 -6.01 -19.98
CA VAL A 135 5.48 -4.81 -20.64
C VAL A 135 5.82 -3.55 -19.85
N VAL A 136 5.84 -3.62 -18.51
CA VAL A 136 6.31 -2.52 -17.66
C VAL A 136 7.76 -2.16 -18.01
N GLU A 137 8.65 -3.15 -18.15
CA GLU A 137 10.04 -2.92 -18.59
C GLU A 137 10.10 -2.23 -19.96
N ILE A 138 9.32 -2.70 -20.94
CA ILE A 138 9.25 -2.09 -22.29
C ILE A 138 8.77 -0.63 -22.20
N LEU A 139 7.75 -0.36 -21.39
CA LEU A 139 7.21 0.99 -21.21
C LEU A 139 8.22 1.91 -20.51
N ASN A 140 8.89 1.44 -19.46
CA ASN A 140 9.91 2.20 -18.75
C ASN A 140 11.06 2.60 -19.69
N GLN A 141 11.53 1.68 -20.54
CA GLN A 141 12.56 2.00 -21.54
C GLN A 141 12.08 3.02 -22.56
N ALA A 142 10.86 2.87 -23.09
CA ALA A 142 10.29 3.85 -24.01
C ALA A 142 10.15 5.24 -23.36
N TYR A 143 9.87 5.31 -22.06
CA TYR A 143 9.81 6.57 -21.32
C TYR A 143 11.17 7.20 -21.10
N ILE A 144 12.18 6.41 -20.71
CA ILE A 144 13.57 6.87 -20.56
C ILE A 144 14.06 7.47 -21.88
N GLU A 145 13.78 6.81 -23.01
CA GLU A 145 14.10 7.33 -24.34
C GLU A 145 13.38 8.65 -24.65
N ASN A 146 12.06 8.72 -24.42
CA ASN A 146 11.28 9.93 -24.72
C ASN A 146 11.64 11.14 -23.85
N PHE A 147 12.08 10.92 -22.62
CA PHE A 147 12.43 11.98 -21.67
C PHE A 147 13.95 12.15 -21.51
N ASN A 148 14.76 11.64 -22.45
CA ASN A 148 16.22 11.80 -22.48
C ASN A 148 16.93 11.41 -21.15
N GLY A 149 16.48 10.35 -20.49
CA GLY A 149 17.06 9.91 -19.21
C GLY A 149 16.70 10.80 -18.00
N LEU A 150 15.77 11.75 -18.16
CA LEU A 150 15.26 12.54 -17.05
C LEU A 150 14.38 11.72 -16.11
N LEU A 151 13.93 10.52 -16.45
CA LEU A 151 13.13 9.70 -15.53
C LEU A 151 14.04 8.77 -14.71
N PRO A 152 13.68 8.45 -13.46
CA PRO A 152 14.44 7.49 -12.68
C PRO A 152 14.46 6.13 -13.38
N GLU A 153 15.61 5.47 -13.36
CA GLU A 153 15.71 4.06 -13.76
C GLU A 153 14.95 3.20 -12.75
N ALA A 154 14.20 2.22 -13.26
CA ALA A 154 13.43 1.27 -12.47
C ALA A 154 14.30 0.15 -11.88
#